data_AF-A0A401Q873-F1
#
_entry.id   AF-A0A401Q873-F1
#
_cell.length_a   1.000
_cell.length_b   1.000
_cell.length_c   1.000
_cell.angle_alpha   90.00
_cell.angle_beta   90.00
_cell.angle_gamma   90.00
#
_symmetry.space_group_name_H-M   'P 1'
#
loop_
_entity.id
_entity.type
_entity.pdbx_description
1 polymer ?
#
loop_
_entity_poly.entity_id
_entity_poly.type
_entity_poly.pdbx_seq_one_letter_code
_entity_poly.pdbx_strand_id
1 'polypeptide(L)'
;IIVLLQEFCNLFVNQALNYLTPEEIFKVELEEALEKVQLTIHVLKGFKDCFHQHRLKISQYFSHTTEVKHWDFPTQMVFARFDRFLDRLLKIEELFDTAIEFLKLEKIEIGGSKGKVFSEKVYGIYEEFQECWRVFGESKYDPLDYNNKEFLSDHSRYMEQIHDFDKRLGSVLNLAFQNSGTLESAFKVLIVLWCV
;
A
#
# COMPACT_ATOMS: atom_id res chain seq x y z
N ILE A 1 5.37 12.32 30.98
CA ILE A 1 4.45 12.41 29.82
C ILE A 1 4.96 11.62 28.61
N ILE A 2 6.24 11.76 28.20
CA ILE A 2 6.80 11.02 27.07
C ILE A 2 6.58 9.51 27.20
N VAL A 3 6.94 8.91 28.35
CA VAL A 3 6.73 7.47 28.62
C VAL A 3 5.26 7.08 28.50
N LEU A 4 4.34 7.89 29.03
CA LEU A 4 2.90 7.61 28.90
C LEU A 4 2.43 7.62 27.44
N LEU A 5 2.90 8.59 26.65
CA LEU A 5 2.59 8.65 25.22
C LEU A 5 3.20 7.48 24.44
N GLN A 6 4.39 7.01 24.83
CA GLN A 6 4.99 5.79 24.28
C GLN A 6 4.13 4.56 24.61
N GLU A 7 3.58 4.46 25.82
CA GLU A 7 2.66 3.37 26.18
C GLU A 7 1.36 3.41 25.36
N PHE A 8 0.82 4.60 25.08
CA PHE A 8 -0.29 4.73 24.12
C PHE A 8 0.11 4.26 22.72
N CYS A 9 1.27 4.67 22.22
CA CYS A 9 1.77 4.20 20.93
C CYS A 9 1.89 2.67 20.89
N ASN A 10 2.44 2.07 21.95
CA ASN A 10 2.57 0.62 22.09
C ASN A 10 1.19 -0.06 22.08
N LEU A 11 0.21 0.51 22.79
CA LEU A 11 -1.16 0.00 22.80
C LEU A 11 -1.79 0.00 21.40
N PHE A 12 -1.66 1.10 20.66
CA PHE A 12 -2.16 1.19 19.28
C PHE A 12 -1.49 0.17 18.35
N VAL A 13 -0.17 0.02 18.42
CA VAL A 13 0.57 -0.96 17.63
C VAL A 13 0.12 -2.39 17.96
N ASN A 14 0.01 -2.73 19.25
CA ASN A 14 -0.43 -4.06 19.67
C ASN A 14 -1.88 -4.36 19.23
N GLN A 15 -2.78 -3.37 19.34
CA GLN A 15 -4.16 -3.52 18.90
C GLN A 15 -4.24 -3.70 17.38
N ALA A 16 -3.44 -2.97 16.62
CA ALA A 16 -3.35 -3.12 15.17
C ALA A 16 -2.82 -4.50 14.76
N LEU A 17 -1.76 -5.00 15.41
CA LEU A 17 -1.24 -6.35 15.16
C LEU A 17 -2.28 -7.44 15.44
N ASN A 18 -3.03 -7.30 16.55
CA ASN A 18 -4.10 -8.25 16.89
C ASN A 18 -5.27 -8.20 15.90
N TYR A 19 -5.56 -7.04 15.32
CA TYR A 19 -6.65 -6.87 14.36
C TYR A 19 -6.28 -7.36 12.95
N LEU A 20 -5.04 -7.09 12.52
CA LEU A 20 -4.56 -7.44 11.18
C LEU A 20 -4.12 -8.90 11.05
N THR A 21 -3.74 -9.55 12.16
CA THR A 21 -3.24 -10.93 12.23
C THR A 21 -2.13 -11.22 11.22
N PRO A 22 -0.84 -11.12 11.61
CA PRO A 22 0.26 -11.23 10.67
C PRO A 22 0.29 -12.49 9.79
N GLU A 23 -0.14 -13.61 10.35
CA GLU A 23 -0.15 -14.92 9.69
C GLU A 23 -1.24 -15.07 8.62
N GLU A 24 -2.23 -14.18 8.62
CA GLU A 24 -3.43 -14.25 7.79
C GLU A 24 -3.50 -13.13 6.76
N ILE A 25 -2.73 -12.05 6.91
CA ILE A 25 -2.87 -10.84 6.10
C ILE A 25 -2.68 -11.06 4.60
N PHE A 26 -1.86 -12.04 4.18
CA PHE A 26 -1.69 -12.45 2.77
C PHE A 26 -2.51 -13.69 2.37
N LYS A 27 -3.34 -14.24 3.26
CA LYS A 27 -4.15 -15.45 3.05
C LYS A 27 -5.64 -15.17 2.91
N VAL A 28 -6.11 -14.03 3.42
CA VAL A 28 -7.48 -13.55 3.24
C VAL A 28 -7.60 -12.92 1.84
N GLU A 29 -8.83 -12.77 1.35
CA GLU A 29 -9.13 -12.03 0.12
C GLU A 29 -8.46 -10.65 0.16
N LEU A 30 -7.81 -10.27 -0.94
CA LEU A 30 -6.88 -9.15 -1.00
C LEU A 30 -7.57 -7.81 -0.73
N GLU A 31 -8.78 -7.63 -1.28
CA GLU A 31 -9.60 -6.44 -1.06
C GLU A 31 -10.00 -6.30 0.42
N GLU A 32 -10.37 -7.40 1.08
CA GLU A 32 -10.70 -7.38 2.52
C GLU A 32 -9.45 -7.04 3.35
N ALA A 33 -8.30 -7.63 3.00
CA ALA A 33 -7.04 -7.34 3.67
C ALA A 33 -6.64 -5.86 3.51
N LEU A 34 -6.80 -5.30 2.31
CA LEU A 34 -6.57 -3.89 2.03
C LEU A 34 -7.48 -2.99 2.86
N GLU A 35 -8.79 -3.25 2.90
CA GLU A 35 -9.72 -2.45 3.70
C GLU A 35 -9.32 -2.42 5.19
N LYS A 36 -8.90 -3.57 5.75
CA LYS A 36 -8.41 -3.64 7.14
C LYS A 36 -7.14 -2.83 7.36
N VAL A 37 -6.19 -2.91 6.43
CA VAL A 37 -4.93 -2.15 6.48
C VAL A 37 -5.21 -0.64 6.39
N GLN A 38 -6.03 -0.21 5.44
CA GLN A 38 -6.42 1.19 5.26
C GLN A 38 -7.14 1.75 6.49
N LEU A 39 -8.09 0.99 7.06
CA LEU A 39 -8.75 1.37 8.30
C LEU A 39 -7.76 1.54 9.46
N THR A 40 -6.81 0.59 9.58
CA THR A 40 -5.77 0.66 10.61
C THR A 40 -4.90 1.89 10.44
N ILE A 41 -4.42 2.14 9.22
CA ILE A 41 -3.64 3.34 8.87
C ILE A 41 -4.42 4.61 9.20
N HIS A 42 -5.70 4.67 8.86
CA HIS A 42 -6.57 5.81 9.15
C HIS A 42 -6.64 6.09 10.66
N VAL A 43 -6.87 5.06 11.47
CA VAL A 43 -6.93 5.19 12.94
C VAL A 43 -5.58 5.64 13.52
N LEU A 44 -4.47 5.07 13.05
CA LEU A 44 -3.13 5.43 13.51
C LEU A 44 -2.77 6.88 13.14
N LYS A 45 -3.05 7.30 11.91
CA LYS A 45 -2.89 8.70 11.48
C LYS A 45 -3.76 9.63 12.31
N GLY A 46 -5.02 9.27 12.55
CA GLY A 46 -5.94 10.03 13.40
C GLY A 46 -5.45 10.22 14.84
N PHE A 47 -4.87 9.18 15.46
CA PHE A 47 -4.23 9.31 16.77
C PHE A 47 -3.05 10.30 16.76
N LYS A 48 -2.18 10.19 15.76
CA LYS A 48 -1.02 11.08 15.62
C LYS A 48 -1.45 12.53 15.38
N ASP A 49 -2.45 12.75 14.53
CA ASP A 49 -3.04 14.07 14.27
C ASP A 49 -3.67 14.66 15.52
N CYS A 50 -4.39 13.85 16.29
CA CYS A 50 -4.96 14.24 17.58
C CYS A 50 -3.86 14.71 18.54
N PHE A 51 -2.75 13.96 18.67
CA PHE A 51 -1.58 14.40 19.43
C PHE A 51 -1.06 15.76 18.97
N HIS A 52 -0.88 15.97 17.67
CA HIS A 52 -0.37 17.23 17.13
C HIS A 52 -1.31 18.41 17.41
N GLN A 53 -2.62 18.21 17.23
CA GLN A 53 -3.63 19.23 17.52
C GLN A 53 -3.64 19.62 19.00
N HIS A 54 -3.60 18.64 19.90
CA HIS A 54 -3.59 18.92 21.34
C HIS A 54 -2.28 19.55 21.80
N ARG A 55 -1.15 19.15 21.21
CA ARG A 55 0.17 19.76 21.48
C ARG A 55 0.16 21.27 21.23
N LEU A 56 -0.49 21.73 20.15
CA LEU A 56 -0.61 23.16 19.82
C LEU A 56 -1.53 23.92 20.81
N LYS A 57 -2.49 23.23 21.42
CA LYS A 57 -3.50 23.81 22.31
C LYS A 57 -3.13 23.76 23.79
N ILE A 58 -1.93 23.27 24.16
CA ILE A 58 -1.51 23.12 25.56
C ILE A 58 -1.67 24.42 26.37
N SER A 59 -1.28 25.56 25.81
CA SER A 59 -1.43 26.86 26.49
C SER A 59 -2.89 27.22 26.79
N GLN A 60 -3.83 26.77 25.96
CA GLN A 60 -5.26 27.03 26.14
C GLN A 60 -5.84 26.20 27.30
N TYR A 61 -5.32 24.98 27.54
CA TYR A 61 -5.76 24.12 28.65
C TYR A 61 -5.31 24.61 30.02
N PHE A 62 -4.22 25.39 30.06
CA PHE A 62 -3.56 25.86 31.27
C PHE A 62 -3.57 27.40 31.38
N SER A 63 -4.60 28.03 30.82
CA SER A 63 -4.75 29.49 30.75
C SER A 63 -4.79 30.20 32.12
N HIS A 64 -5.09 29.45 33.19
CA HIS A 64 -5.17 29.96 34.57
C HIS A 64 -3.88 29.74 35.39
N THR A 65 -2.84 29.13 34.82
CA THR A 65 -1.56 28.89 35.51
C THR A 65 -0.46 29.83 35.03
N THR A 66 0.39 30.25 35.97
CA THR A 66 1.49 31.20 35.72
C THR A 66 2.62 30.62 34.87
N GLU A 67 2.78 29.29 34.85
CA GLU A 67 3.81 28.60 34.07
C GLU A 67 3.21 27.37 33.36
N VAL A 68 3.16 27.41 32.03
CA VAL A 68 2.67 26.29 31.21
C VAL A 68 3.85 25.47 30.71
N LYS A 69 3.91 24.19 31.10
CA LYS A 69 4.89 23.25 30.54
C LYS A 69 4.41 22.73 29.20
N HIS A 70 4.99 23.27 28.14
CA HIS A 70 4.76 22.80 26.77
C HIS A 70 5.35 21.40 26.56
N TRP A 71 4.78 20.66 25.60
CA TRP A 71 5.42 19.46 25.08
C TRP A 71 6.41 19.87 24.01
N ASP A 72 7.58 20.36 24.40
CA ASP A 72 8.65 20.86 23.53
C ASP A 72 9.63 19.77 23.08
N PHE A 73 9.50 18.55 23.62
CA PHE A 73 10.30 17.40 23.22
C PHE A 73 10.14 17.03 21.73
N PRO A 74 11.18 16.47 21.09
CA PRO A 74 11.09 15.90 19.75
C PRO A 74 10.05 14.78 19.66
N THR A 75 9.22 14.79 18.62
CA THR A 75 8.15 13.79 18.41
C THR A 75 8.70 12.37 18.29
N GLN A 76 9.91 12.22 17.75
CA GLN A 76 10.59 10.94 17.64
C GLN A 76 10.77 10.24 19.00
N MET A 77 10.90 10.99 20.10
CA MET A 77 10.96 10.38 21.44
C MET A 77 9.68 9.61 21.78
N VAL A 78 8.53 9.98 21.21
CA VAL A 78 7.24 9.30 21.42
C VAL A 78 6.97 8.29 20.31
N PHE A 79 7.14 8.70 19.06
CA PHE A 79 6.61 7.97 17.91
C PHE A 79 7.62 7.10 17.17
N ALA A 80 8.91 7.00 17.58
CA ALA A 80 9.91 6.26 16.79
C ALA A 80 9.53 4.80 16.45
N ARG A 81 8.89 4.08 17.38
CA ARG A 81 8.38 2.72 17.11
C ARG A 81 7.10 2.76 16.28
N PHE A 82 6.18 3.65 16.65
CA PHE A 82 4.89 3.85 15.98
C PHE A 82 5.07 4.18 14.49
N ASP A 83 5.99 5.09 14.18
CA ASP A 83 6.26 5.57 12.83
C ASP A 83 6.85 4.47 11.94
N ARG A 84 7.71 3.60 12.50
CA ARG A 84 8.23 2.44 11.77
C ARG A 84 7.14 1.42 11.46
N PHE A 85 6.22 1.21 12.40
CA PHE A 85 5.07 0.33 12.17
C PHE A 85 4.11 0.92 11.14
N LEU A 86 3.78 2.20 11.24
CA LEU A 86 2.95 2.90 10.26
C LEU A 86 3.59 2.86 8.86
N ASP A 87 4.90 3.10 8.75
CA ASP A 87 5.64 3.01 7.49
C ASP A 87 5.60 1.59 6.89
N ARG A 88 5.62 0.55 7.74
CA ARG A 88 5.41 -0.83 7.29
C ARG A 88 4.00 -1.03 6.72
N LEU A 89 2.96 -0.54 7.40
CA LEU A 89 1.59 -0.65 6.93
C LEU A 89 1.38 0.08 5.59
N LEU A 90 1.97 1.27 5.42
CA LEU A 90 1.89 2.01 4.15
C LEU A 90 2.52 1.22 2.98
N LYS A 91 3.60 0.48 3.23
CA LYS A 91 4.19 -0.40 2.21
C LYS A 91 3.30 -1.59 1.89
N ILE A 92 2.61 -2.15 2.88
CA ILE A 92 1.66 -3.25 2.66
C ILE A 92 0.43 -2.75 1.89
N GLU A 93 -0.09 -1.58 2.24
CA GLU A 93 -1.15 -0.88 1.48
C GLU A 93 -0.74 -0.73 0.01
N GLU A 94 0.47 -0.22 -0.25
CA GLU A 94 1.00 -0.07 -1.62
C GLU A 94 1.08 -1.40 -2.37
N LEU A 95 1.56 -2.48 -1.73
CA LEU A 95 1.59 -3.82 -2.35
C LEU A 95 0.19 -4.31 -2.74
N PHE A 96 -0.77 -4.11 -1.84
CA PHE A 96 -2.14 -4.58 -2.02
C PHE A 96 -2.86 -3.80 -3.11
N ASP A 97 -2.75 -2.47 -3.10
CA ASP A 97 -3.30 -1.59 -4.14
C ASP A 97 -2.77 -2.00 -5.52
N THR A 98 -1.45 -2.13 -5.68
CA THR A 98 -0.86 -2.51 -6.97
C THR A 98 -1.24 -3.92 -7.38
N ALA A 99 -1.31 -4.87 -6.44
CA ALA A 99 -1.69 -6.24 -6.76
C ALA A 99 -3.14 -6.33 -7.24
N ILE A 100 -4.08 -5.61 -6.62
CA ILE A 100 -5.48 -5.55 -7.06
C ILE A 100 -5.59 -5.01 -8.49
N GLU A 101 -4.85 -3.96 -8.84
CA GLU A 101 -4.83 -3.42 -10.20
C GLU A 101 -4.30 -4.44 -11.21
N PHE A 102 -3.18 -5.11 -10.89
CA PHE A 102 -2.57 -6.09 -11.80
C PHE A 102 -3.35 -7.39 -11.91
N LEU A 103 -4.12 -7.79 -10.89
CA LEU A 103 -5.00 -8.96 -10.96
C LEU A 103 -6.10 -8.80 -12.02
N LYS A 104 -6.50 -7.56 -12.36
CA LYS A 104 -7.49 -7.30 -13.41
C LYS A 104 -6.98 -7.69 -14.81
N LEU A 105 -5.66 -7.77 -15.01
CA LEU A 105 -5.05 -8.15 -16.29
C LEU A 105 -5.40 -9.58 -16.71
N GLU A 106 -5.76 -10.46 -15.78
CA GLU A 106 -6.14 -11.86 -16.06
C GLU A 106 -7.23 -11.97 -17.14
N LYS A 107 -8.17 -11.03 -17.14
CA LYS A 107 -9.37 -11.04 -18.00
C LYS A 107 -9.29 -10.07 -19.17
N ILE A 108 -8.13 -9.45 -19.38
CA ILE A 108 -7.98 -8.43 -20.42
C ILE A 108 -7.79 -9.09 -21.79
N GLU A 109 -8.74 -8.82 -22.67
CA GLU A 109 -8.66 -9.20 -24.08
C GLU A 109 -8.69 -7.96 -24.98
N ILE A 110 -7.67 -7.84 -25.83
CA ILE A 110 -7.59 -6.79 -26.84
C ILE A 110 -8.22 -7.32 -28.14
N GLY A 111 -9.25 -6.62 -28.63
CA GLY A 111 -9.90 -6.94 -29.90
C GLY A 111 -9.15 -6.43 -31.14
N GLY A 112 -9.64 -6.78 -32.33
CA GLY A 112 -9.10 -6.32 -33.61
C GLY A 112 -8.21 -7.35 -34.32
N SER A 113 -7.73 -7.01 -35.52
CA SER A 113 -7.00 -7.95 -36.40
C SER A 113 -5.70 -8.49 -35.81
N LYS A 114 -5.05 -7.72 -34.92
CA LYS A 114 -3.86 -8.12 -34.15
C LYS A 114 -4.17 -8.34 -32.66
N GLY A 115 -5.44 -8.36 -32.29
CA GLY A 115 -5.89 -8.39 -30.89
C GLY A 115 -5.27 -9.54 -30.11
N LYS A 116 -5.31 -10.75 -30.67
CA LYS A 116 -4.71 -11.96 -30.08
C LYS A 116 -3.24 -11.78 -29.68
N VAL A 117 -2.43 -11.17 -30.55
CA VAL A 117 -1.00 -10.95 -30.29
C VAL A 117 -0.78 -9.96 -29.14
N PHE A 118 -1.64 -8.95 -29.02
CA PHE A 118 -1.55 -8.01 -27.91
C PHE A 118 -2.06 -8.60 -26.60
N SER A 119 -3.15 -9.39 -26.64
CA SER A 119 -3.63 -10.14 -25.47
C SER A 119 -2.57 -11.11 -24.94
N GLU A 120 -1.88 -11.85 -25.81
CA GLU A 120 -0.77 -12.74 -25.43
C GLU A 120 0.37 -11.98 -24.74
N LYS A 121 0.67 -10.74 -25.17
CA LYS A 121 1.67 -9.90 -24.51
C LYS A 121 1.24 -9.40 -23.14
N VAL A 122 -0.03 -9.01 -22.97
CA VAL A 122 -0.59 -8.62 -21.67
C VAL A 122 -0.57 -9.82 -20.72
N TYR A 123 -0.96 -11.00 -21.21
CA TYR A 123 -0.95 -12.22 -20.42
C TYR A 123 0.46 -12.61 -19.96
N GLY A 124 1.48 -12.48 -20.81
CA GLY A 124 2.87 -12.71 -20.39
C GLY A 124 3.32 -11.77 -19.25
N ILE A 125 2.90 -10.49 -19.28
CA ILE A 125 3.16 -9.56 -18.17
C ILE A 125 2.43 -10.00 -16.90
N TYR A 126 1.19 -10.48 -17.03
CA TYR A 126 0.41 -11.01 -15.91
C TYR A 126 1.07 -12.24 -15.27
N GLU A 127 1.59 -13.18 -16.06
CA GLU A 127 2.32 -14.35 -15.55
C GLU A 127 3.59 -13.93 -14.78
N GLU A 128 4.36 -12.97 -15.30
CA GLU A 128 5.52 -12.42 -14.60
C GLU A 128 5.11 -11.75 -13.28
N PHE A 129 4.03 -10.97 -13.28
CA PHE A 129 3.47 -10.37 -12.06
C PHE A 129 3.09 -11.44 -11.02
N GLN A 130 2.42 -12.52 -11.42
CA GLN A 130 2.01 -13.58 -10.50
C GLN A 130 3.21 -14.21 -9.78
N GLU A 131 4.32 -14.41 -10.48
CA GLU A 131 5.55 -14.93 -9.88
C GLU A 131 6.14 -13.95 -8.85
N CYS A 132 6.10 -12.65 -9.13
CA CYS A 132 6.57 -11.61 -8.22
C CYS A 132 5.68 -11.53 -6.97
N TRP A 133 4.37 -11.64 -7.15
CA TRP A 133 3.39 -11.67 -6.06
C TRP A 133 3.53 -12.90 -5.16
N ARG A 134 3.80 -14.07 -5.76
CA ARG A 134 3.96 -15.35 -5.05
C ARG A 134 5.03 -15.32 -3.96
N VAL A 135 6.06 -14.50 -4.13
CA VAL A 135 7.13 -14.30 -3.13
C VAL A 135 6.56 -13.94 -1.76
N PHE A 136 5.55 -13.07 -1.69
CA PHE A 136 4.99 -12.64 -0.41
C PHE A 136 4.18 -13.75 0.27
N GLY A 137 3.41 -14.54 -0.51
CA GLY A 137 2.66 -15.68 0.02
C GLY A 137 3.53 -16.84 0.50
N GLU A 138 4.73 -17.00 -0.07
CA GLU A 138 5.70 -18.05 0.29
C GLU A 138 6.77 -17.60 1.29
N SER A 139 6.77 -16.32 1.63
CA SER A 139 7.74 -15.75 2.57
C SER A 139 7.60 -16.39 3.96
N LYS A 140 8.73 -16.51 4.66
CA LYS A 140 8.80 -17.10 6.01
C LYS A 140 8.83 -16.07 7.13
N TYR A 141 8.95 -14.79 6.77
CA TYR A 141 8.98 -13.70 7.71
C TYR A 141 7.56 -13.24 8.06
N ASP A 142 7.44 -12.57 9.19
CA ASP A 142 6.24 -11.80 9.52
C ASP A 142 6.23 -10.51 8.67
N PRO A 143 5.24 -10.30 7.79
CA PRO A 143 5.15 -9.08 6.98
C PRO A 143 4.94 -7.81 7.80
N LEU A 144 4.29 -7.91 8.97
CA LEU A 144 4.05 -6.81 9.91
C LEU A 144 5.24 -6.52 10.83
N ASP A 145 6.30 -7.35 10.83
CA ASP A 145 7.55 -7.02 11.52
C ASP A 145 8.29 -5.87 10.82
N TYR A 146 8.10 -4.67 11.37
CA TYR A 146 8.72 -3.43 10.91
C TYR A 146 10.25 -3.39 11.08
N ASN A 147 10.89 -4.39 11.70
CA ASN A 147 12.35 -4.50 11.74
C ASN A 147 12.91 -5.47 10.67
N ASN A 148 12.04 -6.25 10.02
CA ASN A 148 12.45 -7.21 9.03
C ASN A 148 12.93 -6.50 7.74
N LYS A 149 14.20 -6.71 7.39
CA LYS A 149 14.83 -6.12 6.19
C LYS A 149 14.58 -6.91 4.91
N GLU A 150 14.27 -8.19 5.03
CA GLU A 150 13.97 -9.06 3.89
C GLU A 150 12.69 -8.60 3.19
N PHE A 151 11.63 -8.32 3.95
CA PHE A 151 10.42 -7.68 3.42
C PHE A 151 10.72 -6.38 2.67
N LEU A 152 11.61 -5.52 3.18
CA LEU A 152 11.94 -4.26 2.51
C LEU A 152 12.65 -4.49 1.18
N SER A 153 13.49 -5.52 1.11
CA SER A 153 14.15 -5.93 -0.13
C SER A 153 13.13 -6.46 -1.14
N ASP A 154 12.22 -7.31 -0.69
CA ASP A 154 11.17 -7.89 -1.54
C ASP A 154 10.17 -6.84 -2.02
N HIS A 155 9.74 -5.93 -1.13
CA HIS A 155 8.93 -4.76 -1.47
C HIS A 155 9.60 -3.89 -2.54
N SER A 156 10.87 -3.53 -2.35
CA SER A 156 11.59 -2.68 -3.31
C SER A 156 11.70 -3.35 -4.68
N ARG A 157 12.05 -4.64 -4.71
CA ARG A 157 12.13 -5.42 -5.95
C ARG A 157 10.77 -5.52 -6.65
N TYR A 158 9.71 -5.79 -5.89
CA TYR A 158 8.35 -5.86 -6.42
C TYR A 158 7.94 -4.51 -7.04
N MET A 159 8.17 -3.38 -6.36
CA MET A 159 7.82 -2.07 -6.89
C MET A 159 8.62 -1.70 -8.16
N GLU A 160 9.89 -2.10 -8.24
CA GLU A 160 10.69 -1.96 -9.46
C GLU A 160 10.10 -2.76 -10.63
N GLN A 161 9.62 -3.99 -10.37
CA GLN A 161 8.98 -4.84 -11.37
C GLN A 161 7.63 -4.29 -11.81
N ILE A 162 6.78 -3.84 -10.87
CA ILE A 162 5.51 -3.17 -11.19
C ILE A 162 5.74 -1.98 -12.12
N HIS A 163 6.75 -1.16 -11.84
CA HIS A 163 7.09 -0.02 -12.69
C HIS A 163 7.58 -0.42 -14.10
N ASP A 164 8.29 -1.55 -14.24
CA ASP A 164 8.65 -2.10 -15.55
C ASP A 164 7.41 -2.61 -16.30
N PHE A 165 6.54 -3.33 -15.59
CA PHE A 165 5.30 -3.85 -16.17
C PHE A 165 4.39 -2.72 -16.67
N ASP A 166 4.23 -1.64 -15.92
CA ASP A 166 3.46 -0.45 -16.34
C ASP A 166 4.00 0.13 -17.66
N LYS A 167 5.31 0.26 -17.79
CA LYS A 167 5.94 0.76 -19.04
C LYS A 167 5.68 -0.17 -20.21
N ARG A 168 5.79 -1.48 -19.97
CA ARG A 168 5.55 -2.50 -20.99
C ARG A 168 4.09 -2.55 -21.40
N LEU A 169 3.16 -2.48 -20.45
CA LEU A 169 1.72 -2.36 -20.69
C LEU A 169 1.42 -1.11 -21.51
N GLY A 170 1.95 0.06 -21.11
CA GLY A 170 1.80 1.30 -21.87
C GLY A 170 2.30 1.18 -23.32
N SER A 171 3.40 0.46 -23.54
CA SER A 171 3.93 0.19 -24.88
C SER A 171 3.03 -0.75 -25.69
N VAL A 172 2.50 -1.81 -25.08
CA VAL A 172 1.55 -2.74 -25.71
C VAL A 172 0.27 -2.01 -26.10
N LEU A 173 -0.28 -1.20 -25.19
CA LEU A 173 -1.52 -0.45 -25.40
C LEU A 173 -1.37 0.62 -26.48
N ASN A 174 -0.25 1.35 -26.50
CA ASN A 174 0.03 2.31 -27.57
C ASN A 174 0.09 1.63 -28.95
N LEU A 175 0.76 0.48 -29.05
CA LEU A 175 0.80 -0.29 -30.29
C LEU A 175 -0.58 -0.84 -30.68
N ALA A 176 -1.35 -1.34 -29.72
CA ALA A 176 -2.72 -1.79 -29.95
C ALA A 176 -3.61 -0.66 -30.48
N PHE A 177 -3.52 0.52 -29.89
CA PHE A 177 -4.24 1.71 -30.32
C PHE A 177 -3.86 2.13 -31.75
N GLN A 178 -2.57 2.17 -32.09
CA GLN A 178 -2.12 2.50 -33.46
C GLN A 178 -2.58 1.49 -34.51
N ASN A 179 -2.82 0.24 -34.11
CA ASN A 179 -3.30 -0.83 -34.99
C ASN A 179 -4.82 -1.02 -34.93
N SER A 180 -5.54 -0.12 -34.25
CA SER A 180 -7.00 -0.16 -34.19
C SER A 180 -7.59 0.28 -35.54
N GLY A 181 -8.27 -0.65 -36.21
CA GLY A 181 -8.86 -0.40 -37.54
C GLY A 181 -10.22 0.29 -37.48
N THR A 182 -10.85 0.33 -36.30
CA THR A 182 -12.16 0.93 -36.08
C THR A 182 -12.19 1.70 -34.76
N LEU A 183 -13.08 2.69 -34.67
CA LEU A 183 -13.33 3.45 -33.45
C LEU A 183 -13.71 2.53 -32.26
N GLU A 184 -14.51 1.50 -32.51
CA GLU A 184 -14.87 0.50 -31.50
C GLU A 184 -13.63 -0.24 -30.96
N SER A 185 -12.71 -0.66 -31.83
CA SER A 185 -11.47 -1.31 -31.40
C SER A 185 -10.56 -0.36 -30.62
N ALA A 186 -10.51 0.93 -30.99
CA ALA A 186 -9.77 1.95 -30.25
C ALA A 186 -10.37 2.16 -28.84
N PHE A 187 -11.69 2.21 -28.72
CA PHE A 187 -12.36 2.33 -27.42
C PHE A 187 -12.17 1.10 -26.54
N LYS A 188 -12.14 -0.12 -27.09
CA LYS A 188 -11.83 -1.33 -26.31
C LYS A 188 -10.41 -1.26 -25.70
N VAL A 189 -9.43 -0.75 -26.45
CA VAL A 189 -8.06 -0.51 -25.92
C VAL A 189 -8.06 0.58 -24.84
N LEU A 190 -8.88 1.62 -24.97
CA LEU A 190 -9.03 2.68 -23.97
C LEU A 190 -9.76 2.23 -22.70
N ILE A 191 -10.68 1.27 -22.80
CA ILE A 191 -11.36 0.68 -21.63
C ILE A 191 -10.34 -0.10 -20.79
N VAL A 192 -9.39 -0.78 -21.43
CA VAL A 192 -8.28 -1.45 -20.71
C VAL A 192 -7.46 -0.43 -19.90
N LEU A 193 -7.25 0.78 -20.42
CA LEU A 193 -6.58 1.89 -19.71
C LEU A 193 -7.40 2.51 -18.57
N TRP A 194 -8.70 2.24 -18.48
CA TRP A 194 -9.57 2.69 -17.39
C TRP A 194 -9.79 1.61 -16.32
N CYS A 195 -9.37 0.37 -16.60
CA CYS A 195 -9.41 -0.74 -15.66
C CYS A 195 -8.08 -0.97 -14.94
N VAL A 196 -7.00 -0.31 -15.37
CA VAL A 196 -5.67 -0.22 -14.73
C VAL A 196 -5.49 1.22 -14.26
#